data_AF-A7ECH1-F1
#
_entry.id   AF-A7ECH1-F1
#
_cell.length_a   1.000
_cell.length_b   1.000
_cell.length_c   1.000
_cell.angle_alpha   90.00
_cell.angle_beta   90.00
_cell.angle_gamma   90.00
#
_symmetry.space_group_name_H-M   'P 1'
#
loop_
_entity.id
_entity.type
_entity.pdbx_description
1 polymer ?
#
loop_
_entity_poly.entity_id
_entity_poly.type
_entity_poly.pdbx_seq_one_letter_code
_entity_poly.pdbx_strand_id
1 'polypeptide(L)'
;MADIAKPTSATKAEDGAKKEVQSRPVKPDEAVFKAKLAQAEKDHKQSVEKAAAAKAKLDVAQPNKNKDSPAAKHRSNLISQLKEIKEQQGAGKAGRLQVFDQIKKLDEQIKAKVNEQKVAKGKVGFKNVDELDREIDRLQKQVDAATMKIVDERKTLTEISNLRKQRKGFAGFDDTEKSIEALKAKRKTLQDSLDDPESKALSEKYSKLQGELDVLKAEQDDAFKNFGALKAEKDRLQAEQQEKWNALKQIKDEHYQAVRAANSYDFNQRQKARERQKAEYEKQQNERKKERAQKMLEEASDPAYLDEIRNAESVLRYLDPTFTTTKAPLQAPSGLEAAAGRTVDDSGLKGTRVLKKEDREEDFMKGTGGKKGKKGNKRNAAAASTPASAKYSCPPAVMEDLAKMGIDPPFSAADVPAVTEKVKAKLAHWKEDQAAQTKRNIEKAQKEVERLDAEESGTATPASEIPATNGHGHGETKATAGADEGGSVANEVELIKEGEKDAAADLSGAAKEDAEES
;
A
#
# COMPACT_ATOMS: atom_id res chain seq x y z
N MET A 1 13.35 20.64 63.74
CA MET A 1 14.48 20.64 62.80
C MET A 1 13.92 20.18 61.44
N ALA A 2 13.07 20.93 60.73
CA ALA A 2 13.31 22.24 60.11
C ALA A 2 14.62 22.25 59.32
N ASP A 3 14.57 21.82 58.06
CA ASP A 3 15.45 22.36 57.03
C ASP A 3 14.65 22.58 55.74
N ILE A 4 14.63 23.84 55.34
CA ILE A 4 13.87 24.44 54.25
C ILE A 4 14.92 24.83 53.20
N ALA A 5 14.86 24.25 52.00
CA ALA A 5 15.66 24.70 50.87
C ALA A 5 14.76 25.00 49.66
N LYS A 6 14.59 26.31 49.49
CA LYS A 6 14.02 27.14 48.41
C LYS A 6 14.06 26.56 46.98
N PRO A 7 12.98 26.75 46.17
CA PRO A 7 12.98 26.45 44.74
C PRO A 7 13.69 27.55 43.94
N THR A 8 14.55 27.12 43.01
CA THR A 8 15.31 28.00 42.11
C THR A 8 14.44 28.50 40.95
N SER A 9 14.52 29.82 40.80
CA SER A 9 13.99 30.73 39.78
C SER A 9 13.78 30.17 38.37
N ALA A 10 12.58 30.44 37.86
CA ALA A 10 12.21 30.42 36.45
C ALA A 10 13.06 31.41 35.63
N THR A 11 13.89 30.89 34.74
CA THR A 11 14.56 31.67 33.70
C THR A 11 13.60 31.82 32.52
N LYS A 12 13.18 33.06 32.31
CA LYS A 12 12.39 33.57 31.19
C LYS A 12 13.17 33.30 29.89
N ALA A 13 12.72 32.34 29.09
CA ALA A 13 13.24 32.12 27.74
C ALA A 13 12.67 33.21 26.83
N GLU A 14 13.54 34.12 26.39
CA GLU A 14 13.24 35.07 25.33
C GLU A 14 13.05 34.32 24.01
N ASP A 15 11.88 34.53 23.41
CA ASP A 15 11.47 34.06 22.11
C ASP A 15 12.29 34.77 21.02
N GLY A 16 13.50 34.28 20.80
CA GLY A 16 14.31 34.61 19.64
C GLY A 16 13.82 33.82 18.44
N ALA A 17 12.83 34.36 17.72
CA ALA A 17 12.40 33.87 16.42
C ALA A 17 13.57 33.88 15.41
N LYS A 18 14.39 32.83 15.45
CA LYS A 18 15.27 32.47 14.36
C LYS A 18 14.37 32.12 13.18
N LYS A 19 14.33 33.00 12.19
CA LYS A 19 13.89 32.63 10.84
C LYS A 19 14.76 31.47 10.39
N GLU A 20 14.27 30.25 10.59
CA GLU A 20 14.75 29.08 9.86
C GLU A 20 14.57 29.41 8.38
N VAL A 21 15.69 29.65 7.71
CA VAL A 21 15.74 29.61 6.25
C VAL A 21 15.42 28.16 5.90
N GLN A 22 14.13 27.85 5.70
CA GLN A 22 13.72 26.55 5.16
C GLN A 22 14.38 26.40 3.80
N SER A 23 15.51 25.69 3.78
CA SER A 23 16.21 25.31 2.57
C SER A 23 15.23 24.57 1.67
N ARG A 24 15.18 24.95 0.39
CA ARG A 24 14.30 24.31 -0.60
C ARG A 24 14.57 22.80 -0.58
N PRO A 25 13.55 21.94 -0.36
CA PRO A 25 13.73 20.51 -0.52
C PRO A 25 14.25 20.23 -1.93
N VAL A 26 15.40 19.58 -2.03
CA VAL A 26 16.03 19.24 -3.31
C VAL A 26 15.18 18.15 -3.96
N LYS A 27 14.82 18.32 -5.23
CA LYS A 27 14.11 17.29 -5.99
C LYS A 27 15.00 16.04 -6.09
N PRO A 28 14.50 14.86 -5.71
CA PRO A 28 15.26 13.62 -5.86
C PRO A 28 15.69 13.38 -7.31
N ASP A 29 16.90 12.88 -7.50
CA ASP A 29 17.41 12.49 -8.82
C ASP A 29 16.70 11.21 -9.29
N GLU A 30 15.90 11.33 -10.34
CA GLU A 30 15.14 10.22 -10.91
C GLU A 30 16.03 9.12 -11.50
N ALA A 31 17.21 9.46 -12.04
CA ALA A 31 18.12 8.48 -12.64
C ALA A 31 18.75 7.60 -11.55
N VAL A 32 19.16 8.20 -10.43
CA VAL A 32 19.67 7.49 -9.26
C VAL A 32 18.58 6.63 -8.61
N PHE A 33 17.35 7.13 -8.53
CA PHE A 33 16.21 6.34 -8.04
C PHE A 33 15.93 5.13 -8.94
N LYS A 34 15.82 5.32 -10.26
CA LYS A 34 15.56 4.23 -11.21
C LYS A 34 16.67 3.17 -11.17
N ALA A 35 17.94 3.58 -11.05
CA ALA A 35 19.06 2.66 -10.91
C ALA A 35 19.01 1.85 -9.61
N LYS A 36 18.77 2.50 -8.46
CA LYS A 36 18.62 1.83 -7.16
C LYS A 36 17.42 0.90 -7.15
N LEU A 37 16.31 1.32 -7.76
CA LEU A 37 15.09 0.55 -7.87
C LEU A 37 15.31 -0.73 -8.69
N ALA A 38 15.91 -0.61 -9.88
CA ALA A 38 16.18 -1.76 -10.73
C ALA A 38 17.10 -2.79 -10.06
N GLN A 39 18.12 -2.33 -9.33
CA GLN A 39 18.99 -3.23 -8.57
C GLN A 39 18.23 -3.92 -7.41
N ALA A 40 17.44 -3.16 -6.64
CA ALA A 40 16.66 -3.72 -5.54
C ALA A 40 15.58 -4.71 -6.02
N GLU A 41 14.93 -4.45 -7.16
CA GLU A 41 13.96 -5.35 -7.77
C GLU A 41 14.61 -6.64 -8.28
N LYS A 42 15.81 -6.54 -8.87
CA LYS A 42 16.60 -7.71 -9.29
C LYS A 42 17.00 -8.57 -8.08
N ASP A 43 17.52 -7.96 -7.03
CA ASP A 43 17.90 -8.64 -5.79
C ASP A 43 16.70 -9.33 -5.13
N HIS A 44 15.56 -8.63 -5.03
CA HIS A 44 14.33 -9.19 -4.47
C HIS A 44 13.85 -10.38 -5.31
N LYS A 45 13.83 -10.27 -6.64
CA LYS A 45 13.43 -11.38 -7.52
C LYS A 45 14.33 -12.61 -7.33
N GLN A 46 15.64 -12.42 -7.28
CA GLN A 46 16.58 -13.52 -7.00
C GLN A 46 16.33 -14.16 -5.62
N SER A 47 16.01 -13.36 -4.61
CA SER A 47 15.68 -13.87 -3.28
C SER A 47 14.37 -14.66 -3.25
N VAL A 48 13.35 -14.20 -4.00
CA VAL A 48 12.07 -14.92 -4.17
C VAL A 48 12.30 -16.28 -4.82
N GLU A 49 13.08 -16.34 -5.90
CA GLU A 49 13.39 -17.59 -6.61
C GLU A 49 14.14 -18.58 -5.69
N LYS A 50 15.11 -18.10 -4.91
CA LYS A 50 15.81 -18.92 -3.91
C LYS A 50 14.89 -19.43 -2.80
N ALA A 51 14.05 -18.56 -2.24
CA ALA A 51 13.09 -18.95 -1.20
C ALA A 51 12.05 -19.94 -1.73
N ALA A 52 11.58 -19.78 -2.97
CA ALA A 52 10.67 -20.72 -3.63
C ALA A 52 11.33 -22.08 -3.86
N ALA A 53 12.59 -22.12 -4.30
CA ALA A 53 13.34 -23.35 -4.48
C ALA A 53 13.57 -24.10 -3.15
N ALA A 54 13.93 -23.38 -2.07
CA ALA A 54 14.07 -23.97 -0.74
C ALA A 54 12.74 -24.49 -0.18
N LYS A 55 11.63 -23.78 -0.43
CA LYS A 55 10.28 -24.23 -0.08
C LYS A 55 9.89 -25.50 -0.82
N ALA A 56 10.19 -25.60 -2.12
CA ALA A 56 9.93 -26.81 -2.92
C ALA A 56 10.71 -28.02 -2.38
N LYS A 57 12.00 -27.84 -2.06
CA LYS A 57 12.82 -28.89 -1.42
C LYS A 57 12.25 -29.34 -0.07
N LEU A 58 11.76 -28.39 0.74
CA LEU A 58 11.17 -28.67 2.04
C LEU A 58 9.85 -29.45 1.94
N ASP A 59 9.01 -29.12 0.96
CA ASP A 59 7.70 -29.77 0.78
C ASP A 59 7.87 -31.25 0.37
N VAL A 60 8.88 -31.55 -0.47
CA VAL A 60 9.27 -32.94 -0.81
C VAL A 60 9.78 -33.70 0.42
N ALA A 61 10.54 -33.04 1.30
CA ALA A 61 11.12 -33.65 2.50
C ALA A 61 10.12 -33.78 3.67
N GLN A 62 8.90 -33.24 3.58
CA GLN A 62 7.98 -33.15 4.70
C GLN A 62 7.27 -34.49 4.99
N PRO A 63 7.53 -35.17 6.13
CA PRO A 63 7.05 -36.54 6.36
C PRO A 63 5.54 -36.66 6.65
N ASN A 64 4.90 -35.59 7.13
CA ASN A 64 3.56 -35.65 7.72
C ASN A 64 2.40 -35.13 6.83
N LYS A 65 2.69 -34.40 5.75
CA LYS A 65 1.68 -34.06 4.73
C LYS A 65 1.42 -35.22 3.77
N ASN A 66 2.37 -36.15 3.70
CA ASN A 66 2.37 -37.30 2.82
C ASN A 66 1.80 -38.57 3.49
N LYS A 67 0.79 -38.45 4.37
CA LYS A 67 0.10 -39.62 4.94
C LYS A 67 -0.54 -40.50 3.86
N ASP A 68 -0.93 -39.89 2.74
CA ASP A 68 -1.46 -40.58 1.56
C ASP A 68 -0.41 -40.93 0.51
N SER A 69 0.87 -40.61 0.75
CA SER A 69 1.97 -40.95 -0.16
C SER A 69 2.06 -42.48 -0.32
N PRO A 70 2.38 -42.97 -1.54
CA PRO A 70 2.66 -44.38 -1.79
C PRO A 70 3.63 -44.99 -0.77
N ALA A 71 4.66 -44.24 -0.34
CA ALA A 71 5.64 -44.70 0.65
C ALA A 71 5.04 -44.89 2.06
N ALA A 72 4.15 -43.99 2.48
CA ALA A 72 3.47 -44.10 3.77
C ALA A 72 2.46 -45.26 3.79
N LYS A 73 1.73 -45.46 2.68
CA LYS A 73 0.83 -46.61 2.48
C LYS A 73 1.61 -47.93 2.46
N HIS A 74 2.74 -47.97 1.76
CA HIS A 74 3.64 -49.13 1.74
C HIS A 74 4.13 -49.49 3.15
N ARG A 75 4.61 -48.51 3.91
CA ARG A 75 5.01 -48.71 5.31
C ARG A 75 3.88 -49.26 6.18
N SER A 76 2.67 -48.70 6.05
CA SER A 76 1.49 -49.17 6.79
C SER A 76 1.12 -50.61 6.44
N ASN A 77 1.24 -50.97 5.16
CA ASN A 77 1.03 -52.33 4.68
C ASN A 77 2.07 -53.30 5.26
N LEU A 78 3.36 -52.96 5.21
CA LEU A 78 4.44 -53.75 5.81
C LEU A 78 4.23 -53.99 7.31
N ILE A 79 3.80 -52.95 8.05
CA ILE A 79 3.51 -53.07 9.49
C ILE A 79 2.34 -54.02 9.73
N SER A 80 1.28 -53.93 8.91
CA SER A 80 0.13 -54.82 8.99
C SER A 80 0.52 -56.28 8.72
N GLN A 81 1.31 -56.52 7.67
CA GLN A 81 1.84 -57.86 7.35
C GLN A 81 2.75 -58.41 8.45
N LEU A 82 3.64 -57.59 9.02
CA LEU A 82 4.48 -57.99 10.15
C LEU A 82 3.65 -58.34 11.40
N LYS A 83 2.55 -57.61 11.65
CA LYS A 83 1.64 -57.89 12.75
C LYS A 83 0.93 -59.23 12.54
N GLU A 84 0.43 -59.50 11.34
CA GLU A 84 -0.20 -60.76 10.97
C GLU A 84 0.79 -61.93 11.11
N ILE A 85 2.02 -61.79 10.63
CA ILE A 85 3.06 -62.81 10.80
C ILE A 85 3.39 -63.03 12.27
N LYS A 86 3.45 -61.98 13.10
CA LYS A 86 3.66 -62.13 14.56
C LYS A 86 2.53 -62.90 15.22
N GLU A 87 1.28 -62.66 14.82
CA GLU A 87 0.11 -63.37 15.33
C GLU A 87 0.15 -64.86 14.94
N GLN A 88 0.44 -65.15 13.67
CA GLN A 88 0.63 -66.52 13.15
C GLN A 88 1.81 -67.25 13.85
N GLN A 89 2.94 -66.57 14.05
CA GLN A 89 4.08 -67.11 14.81
C GLN A 89 3.74 -67.33 16.29
N GLY A 90 2.95 -66.45 16.89
CA GLY A 90 2.47 -66.58 18.28
C GLY A 90 1.60 -67.81 18.48
N ALA A 91 0.63 -68.02 17.59
CA ALA A 91 -0.22 -69.22 17.59
C ALA A 91 0.60 -70.51 17.37
N GLY A 92 1.53 -70.49 16.40
CA GLY A 92 2.42 -71.62 16.13
C GLY A 92 3.35 -71.97 17.30
N LYS A 93 3.84 -70.99 18.07
CA LYS A 93 4.68 -71.22 19.25
C LYS A 93 3.95 -71.95 20.38
N ALA A 94 2.68 -71.59 20.64
CA ALA A 94 1.88 -72.23 21.68
C ALA A 94 1.65 -73.73 21.38
N GLY A 95 1.27 -74.05 20.14
CA GLY A 95 1.13 -75.45 19.71
C GLY A 95 2.46 -76.22 19.75
N ARG A 96 3.56 -75.58 19.34
CA ARG A 96 4.90 -76.18 19.38
C ARG A 96 5.37 -76.56 20.79
N LEU A 97 5.08 -75.71 21.78
CA LEU A 97 5.39 -75.98 23.18
C LEU A 97 4.64 -77.21 23.71
N GLN A 98 3.36 -77.35 23.35
CA GLN A 98 2.55 -78.52 23.71
C GLN A 98 3.11 -79.82 23.10
N VAL A 99 3.52 -79.79 21.82
CA VAL A 99 4.15 -80.94 21.17
C VAL A 99 5.49 -81.30 21.83
N PHE A 100 6.31 -80.30 22.21
CA PHE A 100 7.55 -80.53 22.96
C PHE A 100 7.30 -81.22 24.30
N ASP A 101 6.27 -80.80 25.05
CA ASP A 101 5.93 -81.43 26.33
C ASP A 101 5.38 -82.86 26.15
N GLN A 102 4.66 -83.14 25.06
CA GLN A 102 4.26 -84.50 24.69
C GLN A 102 5.47 -85.39 24.33
N ILE A 103 6.46 -84.84 23.60
CA ILE A 103 7.71 -85.56 23.28
C ILE A 103 8.47 -85.89 24.55
N LYS A 104 8.63 -84.94 25.49
CA LYS A 104 9.28 -85.20 26.79
C LYS A 104 8.57 -86.32 27.55
N LYS A 105 7.24 -86.30 27.60
CA LYS A 105 6.46 -87.35 28.25
C LYS A 105 6.65 -88.73 27.58
N LEU A 106 6.71 -88.78 26.25
CA LEU A 106 7.02 -90.02 25.52
C LEU A 106 8.45 -90.48 25.78
N ASP A 107 9.42 -89.57 25.85
CA ASP A 107 10.82 -89.88 26.19
C ASP A 107 10.95 -90.49 27.59
N GLU A 108 10.24 -89.94 28.57
CA GLU A 108 10.15 -90.50 29.92
C GLU A 108 9.51 -91.89 29.91
N GLN A 109 8.43 -92.09 29.16
CA GLN A 109 7.77 -93.40 29.02
C GLN A 109 8.66 -94.44 28.33
N ILE A 110 9.35 -94.07 27.26
CA ILE A 110 10.31 -94.94 26.56
C ILE A 110 11.44 -95.31 27.53
N LYS A 111 12.01 -94.34 28.24
CA LYS A 111 13.08 -94.58 29.21
C LYS A 111 12.64 -95.51 30.34
N ALA A 112 11.43 -95.31 30.87
CA ALA A 112 10.84 -96.16 31.89
C ALA A 112 10.67 -97.61 31.38
N LYS A 113 10.09 -97.78 30.18
CA LYS A 113 9.85 -99.09 29.56
C LYS A 113 11.15 -99.82 29.18
N VAL A 114 12.14 -99.10 28.66
CA VAL A 114 13.47 -99.65 28.37
C VAL A 114 14.18 -100.10 29.66
N ASN A 115 14.08 -99.31 30.73
CA ASN A 115 14.65 -99.70 32.03
C ASN A 115 13.92 -100.92 32.63
N GLU A 116 12.59 -100.95 32.57
CA GLU A 116 11.77 -102.10 32.98
C GLU A 116 12.18 -103.36 32.22
N GLN A 117 12.31 -103.25 30.90
CA GLN A 117 12.74 -104.35 30.03
C GLN A 117 14.17 -104.81 30.34
N LYS A 118 15.10 -103.86 30.58
CA LYS A 118 16.49 -104.19 30.94
C LYS A 118 16.57 -104.92 32.28
N VAL A 119 15.83 -104.47 33.29
CA VAL A 119 15.74 -105.14 34.60
C VAL A 119 15.13 -106.53 34.46
N ALA A 120 14.09 -106.67 33.62
CA ALA A 120 13.42 -107.94 33.42
C ALA A 120 14.30 -108.94 32.64
N LYS A 121 14.99 -108.51 31.58
CA LYS A 121 15.99 -109.31 30.85
C LYS A 121 17.18 -109.70 31.74
N GLY A 122 17.62 -108.83 32.66
CA GLY A 122 18.69 -109.13 33.61
C GLY A 122 18.35 -110.22 34.65
N LYS A 123 17.07 -110.55 34.83
CA LYS A 123 16.61 -111.63 35.73
C LYS A 123 16.55 -113.00 35.05
N VAL A 124 16.63 -113.06 33.72
CA VAL A 124 16.55 -114.32 32.96
C VAL A 124 17.92 -114.67 32.40
N GLY A 125 18.38 -115.90 32.65
CA GLY A 125 19.75 -116.34 32.29
C GLY A 125 19.95 -116.64 30.80
N PHE A 126 18.88 -116.61 29.99
CA PHE A 126 18.88 -116.98 28.58
C PHE A 126 18.56 -115.75 27.71
N LYS A 127 19.15 -115.64 26.51
CA LYS A 127 19.05 -114.41 25.70
C LYS A 127 17.81 -114.37 24.82
N ASN A 128 17.35 -115.52 24.35
CA ASN A 128 16.19 -115.65 23.47
C ASN A 128 15.41 -116.95 23.80
N VAL A 129 14.20 -117.06 23.26
CA VAL A 129 13.33 -118.23 23.45
C VAL A 129 13.96 -119.49 22.85
N ASP A 130 14.69 -119.35 21.74
CA ASP A 130 15.31 -120.48 21.03
C ASP A 130 16.44 -121.15 21.84
N GLU A 131 17.24 -120.37 22.59
CA GLU A 131 18.28 -120.86 23.49
C GLU A 131 17.66 -121.58 24.69
N LEU A 132 16.55 -121.05 25.22
CA LEU A 132 15.81 -121.68 26.30
C LEU A 132 15.19 -123.01 25.86
N ASP A 133 14.58 -123.05 24.67
CA ASP A 133 13.97 -124.26 24.10
C ASP A 133 15.04 -125.34 23.82
N ARG A 134 16.24 -124.95 23.34
CA ARG A 134 17.38 -125.88 23.17
C ARG A 134 17.86 -126.50 24.49
N GLU A 135 17.90 -125.72 25.56
CA GLU A 135 18.33 -126.22 26.87
C GLU A 135 17.25 -127.14 27.48
N ILE A 136 15.96 -126.79 27.33
CA ILE A 136 14.85 -127.68 27.68
C ILE A 136 14.98 -129.02 26.95
N ASP A 137 15.18 -129.00 25.63
CA ASP A 137 15.31 -130.21 24.82
C ASP A 137 16.53 -131.05 25.21
N ARG A 138 17.65 -130.41 25.56
CA ARG A 138 18.85 -131.08 26.05
C ARG A 138 18.59 -131.79 27.38
N LEU A 139 18.00 -131.10 28.35
CA LEU A 139 17.68 -131.66 29.67
C LEU A 139 16.62 -132.76 29.56
N GLN A 140 15.64 -132.60 28.67
CA GLN A 140 14.62 -133.61 28.36
C GLN A 140 15.27 -134.90 27.84
N LYS A 141 16.18 -134.80 26.85
CA LYS A 141 16.94 -135.95 26.33
C LYS A 141 17.82 -136.63 27.39
N GLN A 142 18.37 -135.89 28.34
CA GLN A 142 19.16 -136.45 29.45
C GLN A 142 18.31 -137.24 30.44
N VAL A 143 17.06 -136.80 30.68
CA VAL A 143 16.08 -137.55 31.47
C VAL A 143 15.62 -138.79 30.72
N ASP A 144 15.25 -138.66 29.44
CA ASP A 144 14.76 -139.76 28.60
C ASP A 144 15.81 -140.88 28.39
N ALA A 145 17.10 -140.54 28.45
CA ALA A 145 18.20 -141.50 28.37
C ALA A 145 18.35 -142.38 29.63
N ALA A 146 17.64 -142.09 30.72
CA ALA A 146 17.58 -142.88 31.97
C ALA A 146 18.95 -143.23 32.61
N THR A 147 20.00 -142.48 32.29
CA THR A 147 21.37 -142.71 32.80
C THR A 147 21.67 -141.95 34.11
N MET A 148 20.73 -141.12 34.58
CA MET A 148 20.89 -140.30 35.77
C MET A 148 20.36 -140.99 37.03
N LYS A 149 20.90 -140.63 38.20
CA LYS A 149 20.34 -141.06 39.48
C LYS A 149 18.95 -140.43 39.68
N ILE A 150 17.99 -141.17 40.24
CA ILE A 150 16.61 -140.72 40.50
C ILE A 150 16.52 -139.33 41.18
N VAL A 151 17.46 -139.02 42.08
CA VAL A 151 17.51 -137.71 42.76
C VAL A 151 17.85 -136.58 41.78
N ASP A 152 18.78 -136.83 40.85
CA ASP A 152 19.21 -135.84 39.88
C ASP A 152 18.22 -135.74 38.71
N GLU A 153 17.57 -136.84 38.32
CA GLU A 153 16.44 -136.83 37.38
C GLU A 153 15.29 -135.94 37.90
N ARG A 154 14.93 -136.07 39.18
CA ARG A 154 13.93 -135.20 39.82
C ARG A 154 14.35 -133.73 39.82
N LYS A 155 15.64 -133.43 40.02
CA LYS A 155 16.16 -132.05 39.92
C LYS A 155 16.07 -131.53 38.49
N THR A 156 16.48 -132.32 37.50
CA THR A 156 16.40 -131.97 36.07
C THR A 156 14.96 -131.75 35.61
N LEU A 157 14.01 -132.58 36.03
CA LEU A 157 12.58 -132.38 35.76
C LEU A 157 12.02 -131.10 36.42
N THR A 158 12.48 -130.80 37.63
CA THR A 158 12.14 -129.52 38.31
C THR A 158 12.70 -128.34 37.51
N GLU A 159 13.92 -128.46 36.99
CA GLU A 159 14.55 -127.42 36.19
C GLU A 159 13.86 -127.24 34.83
N ILE A 160 13.49 -128.31 34.13
CA ILE A 160 12.67 -128.23 32.91
C ILE A 160 11.35 -127.50 33.18
N SER A 161 10.69 -127.77 34.31
CA SER A 161 9.47 -127.06 34.72
C SER A 161 9.74 -125.57 34.97
N ASN A 162 10.86 -125.23 35.59
CA ASN A 162 11.28 -123.84 35.81
C ASN A 162 11.59 -123.12 34.49
N LEU A 163 12.31 -123.75 33.56
CA LEU A 163 12.62 -123.20 32.23
C LEU A 163 11.34 -123.00 31.40
N ARG A 164 10.40 -123.95 31.43
CA ARG A 164 9.08 -123.77 30.77
C ARG A 164 8.27 -122.60 31.36
N LYS A 165 8.38 -122.33 32.67
CA LYS A 165 7.78 -121.14 33.29
C LYS A 165 8.48 -119.86 32.84
N GLN A 166 9.82 -119.87 32.72
CA GLN A 166 10.60 -118.75 32.19
C GLN A 166 10.24 -118.44 30.73
N ARG A 167 9.93 -119.46 29.91
CA ARG A 167 9.50 -119.33 28.50
C ARG A 167 8.28 -118.42 28.34
N LYS A 168 7.29 -118.54 29.25
CA LYS A 168 6.11 -117.68 29.25
C LYS A 168 6.45 -116.20 29.56
N GLY A 169 7.53 -115.96 30.31
CA GLY A 169 8.05 -114.62 30.58
C GLY A 169 8.66 -113.93 29.35
N PHE A 170 9.24 -114.69 28.42
CA PHE A 170 9.83 -114.14 27.19
C PHE A 170 8.78 -113.57 26.21
N ALA A 171 7.58 -114.16 26.13
CA ALA A 171 6.49 -113.58 25.32
C ALA A 171 6.11 -112.16 25.78
N GLY A 172 6.23 -111.88 27.09
CA GLY A 172 6.07 -110.53 27.63
C GLY A 172 7.17 -109.57 27.22
N PHE A 173 8.38 -110.05 26.88
CA PHE A 173 9.47 -109.19 26.40
C PHE A 173 9.20 -108.69 24.98
N ASP A 174 8.72 -109.55 24.08
CA ASP A 174 8.33 -109.15 22.73
C ASP A 174 7.21 -108.10 22.74
N ASP A 175 6.24 -108.25 23.63
CA ASP A 175 5.15 -107.27 23.80
C ASP A 175 5.68 -105.92 24.33
N THR A 176 6.66 -105.94 25.25
CA THR A 176 7.33 -104.70 25.69
C THR A 176 8.18 -104.05 24.59
N GLU A 177 8.84 -104.83 23.72
CA GLU A 177 9.60 -104.30 22.58
C GLU A 177 8.69 -103.62 21.57
N LYS A 178 7.59 -104.29 21.19
CA LYS A 178 6.57 -103.70 20.32
C LYS A 178 5.98 -102.42 20.92
N SER A 179 5.78 -102.37 22.23
CA SER A 179 5.33 -101.16 22.94
C SER A 179 6.36 -100.02 22.86
N ILE A 180 7.64 -100.32 23.07
CA ILE A 180 8.73 -99.35 22.95
C ILE A 180 8.85 -98.82 21.52
N GLU A 181 8.77 -99.70 20.52
CA GLU A 181 8.78 -99.32 19.10
C GLU A 181 7.58 -98.45 18.74
N ALA A 182 6.38 -98.78 19.22
CA ALA A 182 5.19 -97.96 19.02
C ALA A 182 5.33 -96.57 19.66
N LEU A 183 5.93 -96.46 20.85
CA LEU A 183 6.21 -95.18 21.50
C LEU A 183 7.28 -94.38 20.76
N LYS A 184 8.35 -95.02 20.26
CA LYS A 184 9.38 -94.39 19.43
C LYS A 184 8.80 -93.90 18.11
N ALA A 185 7.91 -94.67 17.48
CA ALA A 185 7.21 -94.26 16.28
C ALA A 185 6.34 -93.02 16.54
N LYS A 186 5.55 -93.01 17.61
CA LYS A 186 4.75 -91.84 18.02
C LYS A 186 5.61 -90.61 18.31
N ARG A 187 6.74 -90.78 19.00
CA ARG A 187 7.72 -89.71 19.26
C ARG A 187 8.26 -89.14 17.95
N LYS A 188 8.62 -90.01 17.01
CA LYS A 188 9.11 -89.60 15.69
C LYS A 188 8.05 -88.82 14.92
N THR A 189 6.80 -89.29 14.89
CA THR A 189 5.69 -88.55 14.24
C THR A 189 5.49 -87.14 14.82
N LEU A 190 5.54 -87.00 16.15
CA LEU A 190 5.47 -85.67 16.78
C LEU A 190 6.70 -84.82 16.46
N GLN A 191 7.88 -85.41 16.41
CA GLN A 191 9.11 -84.71 16.05
C GLN A 191 9.12 -84.26 14.58
N ASP A 192 8.57 -85.06 13.67
CA ASP A 192 8.42 -84.69 12.26
C ASP A 192 7.37 -83.57 12.09
N SER A 193 6.34 -83.51 12.95
CA SER A 193 5.36 -82.42 12.94
C SER A 193 5.90 -81.05 13.41
N LEU A 194 7.08 -81.04 14.05
CA LEU A 194 7.77 -79.83 14.50
C LEU A 194 8.60 -79.16 13.40
N ASP A 195 9.06 -79.93 12.41
CA ASP A 195 9.85 -79.46 11.26
C ASP A 195 8.94 -78.94 10.15
N ASP A 196 8.13 -77.95 10.49
CA ASP A 196 7.20 -77.32 9.56
C ASP A 196 7.93 -76.31 8.62
N PRO A 197 7.97 -76.55 7.30
CA PRO A 197 8.54 -75.62 6.34
C PRO A 197 7.77 -74.29 6.29
N GLU A 198 6.48 -74.25 6.63
CA GLU A 198 5.70 -73.02 6.64
C GLU A 198 6.20 -72.07 7.72
N SER A 199 6.48 -72.56 8.94
CA SER A 199 7.08 -71.73 9.98
C SER A 199 8.47 -71.18 9.61
N LYS A 200 9.28 -71.92 8.87
CA LYS A 200 10.59 -71.44 8.38
C LYS A 200 10.38 -70.33 7.34
N ALA A 201 9.50 -70.55 6.37
CA ALA A 201 9.12 -69.56 5.37
C ALA A 201 8.52 -68.28 6.02
N LEU A 202 7.73 -68.41 7.08
CA LEU A 202 7.15 -67.28 7.81
C LEU A 202 8.23 -66.45 8.53
N SER A 203 9.26 -67.11 9.07
CA SER A 203 10.40 -66.45 9.73
C SER A 203 11.30 -65.71 8.74
N GLU A 204 11.51 -66.29 7.55
CA GLU A 204 12.22 -65.63 6.46
C GLU A 204 11.44 -64.43 5.93
N LYS A 205 10.12 -64.57 5.71
CA LYS A 205 9.24 -63.45 5.33
C LYS A 205 9.29 -62.33 6.37
N TYR A 206 9.20 -62.66 7.65
CA TYR A 206 9.34 -61.69 8.74
C TYR A 206 10.66 -60.93 8.64
N SER A 207 11.78 -61.64 8.47
CA SER A 207 13.11 -61.03 8.42
C SER A 207 13.28 -60.10 7.20
N LYS A 208 12.72 -60.49 6.04
CA LYS A 208 12.71 -59.65 4.84
C LYS A 208 11.87 -58.39 5.03
N LEU A 209 10.62 -58.53 5.48
CA LEU A 209 9.70 -57.41 5.73
C LEU A 209 10.24 -56.46 6.79
N GLN A 210 10.88 -56.99 7.83
CA GLN A 210 11.54 -56.17 8.86
C GLN A 210 12.73 -55.40 8.27
N GLY A 211 13.56 -56.06 7.45
CA GLY A 211 14.67 -55.39 6.75
C GLY A 211 14.20 -54.26 5.83
N GLU A 212 13.12 -54.48 5.06
CA GLU A 212 12.50 -53.45 4.23
C GLU A 212 11.98 -52.27 5.07
N LEU A 213 11.34 -52.56 6.22
CA LEU A 213 10.86 -51.53 7.13
C LEU A 213 12.02 -50.72 7.73
N ASP A 214 13.12 -51.36 8.07
CA ASP A 214 14.30 -50.71 8.65
C ASP A 214 15.00 -49.82 7.63
N VAL A 215 15.08 -50.24 6.35
CA VAL A 215 15.57 -49.38 5.25
C VAL A 215 14.65 -48.16 5.08
N LEU A 216 13.34 -48.37 4.99
CA LEU A 216 12.37 -47.27 4.83
C LEU A 216 12.41 -46.28 5.99
N LYS A 217 12.70 -46.77 7.20
CA LYS A 217 12.87 -45.95 8.40
C LYS A 217 14.18 -45.17 8.36
N ALA A 218 15.28 -45.78 7.94
CA ALA A 218 16.56 -45.09 7.78
C ALA A 218 16.46 -43.95 6.75
N GLU A 219 15.81 -44.20 5.61
CA GLU A 219 15.54 -43.17 4.59
C GLU A 219 14.69 -42.02 5.15
N GLN A 220 13.66 -42.34 5.94
CA GLN A 220 12.83 -41.34 6.59
C GLN A 220 13.60 -40.52 7.65
N ASP A 221 14.43 -41.18 8.46
CA ASP A 221 15.24 -40.52 9.49
C ASP A 221 16.31 -39.62 8.84
N ASP A 222 16.92 -40.02 7.73
CA ASP A 222 17.88 -39.19 6.99
C ASP A 222 17.19 -38.01 6.27
N ALA A 223 16.01 -38.22 5.70
CA ALA A 223 15.16 -37.15 5.20
C ALA A 223 14.78 -36.16 6.31
N PHE A 224 14.48 -36.66 7.52
CA PHE A 224 14.12 -35.84 8.67
C PHE A 224 15.32 -35.06 9.26
N LYS A 225 16.51 -35.67 9.33
CA LYS A 225 17.75 -34.97 9.73
C LYS A 225 18.03 -33.79 8.78
N ASN A 226 17.86 -34.00 7.48
CA ASN A 226 18.00 -32.94 6.48
C ASN A 226 16.85 -31.94 6.50
N PHE A 227 15.64 -32.35 6.91
CA PHE A 227 14.47 -31.47 7.00
C PHE A 227 14.72 -30.29 7.95
N GLY A 228 15.38 -30.52 9.08
CA GLY A 228 15.76 -29.44 10.01
C GLY A 228 16.66 -28.40 9.35
N ALA A 229 17.68 -28.84 8.61
CA ALA A 229 18.58 -27.97 7.85
C ALA A 229 17.87 -27.23 6.71
N LEU A 230 17.03 -27.94 5.93
CA LEU A 230 16.22 -27.34 4.86
C LEU A 230 15.22 -26.32 5.40
N LYS A 231 14.66 -26.56 6.59
CA LYS A 231 13.76 -25.61 7.24
C LYS A 231 14.50 -24.36 7.68
N ALA A 232 15.67 -24.51 8.32
CA ALA A 232 16.52 -23.39 8.69
C ALA A 232 16.97 -22.58 7.45
N GLU A 233 17.32 -23.26 6.35
CA GLU A 233 17.64 -22.61 5.07
C GLU A 233 16.45 -21.84 4.50
N LYS A 234 15.24 -22.43 4.52
CA LYS A 234 14.01 -21.78 4.08
C LYS A 234 13.69 -20.55 4.93
N ASP A 235 13.80 -20.65 6.25
CA ASP A 235 13.53 -19.53 7.17
C ASP A 235 14.56 -18.40 6.98
N ARG A 236 15.84 -18.75 6.76
CA ARG A 236 16.90 -17.77 6.42
C ARG A 236 16.61 -17.06 5.09
N LEU A 237 16.33 -17.80 4.03
CA LEU A 237 16.04 -17.22 2.71
C LEU A 237 14.74 -16.39 2.71
N GLN A 238 13.76 -16.76 3.53
CA GLN A 238 12.55 -15.97 3.72
C GLN A 238 12.83 -14.66 4.49
N ALA A 239 13.73 -14.69 5.48
CA ALA A 239 14.18 -13.47 6.15
C ALA A 239 14.96 -12.54 5.20
N GLU A 240 15.87 -13.08 4.39
CA GLU A 240 16.59 -12.34 3.34
C GLU A 240 15.60 -11.73 2.32
N GLN A 241 14.56 -12.48 1.91
CA GLN A 241 13.51 -11.99 1.03
C GLN A 241 12.76 -10.80 1.65
N GLN A 242 12.38 -10.91 2.92
CA GLN A 242 11.68 -9.84 3.63
C GLN A 242 12.56 -8.59 3.77
N GLU A 243 13.85 -8.77 4.04
CA GLU A 243 14.82 -7.67 4.11
C GLU A 243 14.92 -6.93 2.76
N LYS A 244 15.08 -7.68 1.66
CA LYS A 244 15.13 -7.09 0.30
C LYS A 244 13.81 -6.41 -0.08
N TRP A 245 12.67 -6.96 0.33
CA TRP A 245 11.37 -6.34 0.10
C TRP A 245 11.20 -5.05 0.91
N ASN A 246 11.62 -5.04 2.19
CA ASN A 246 11.61 -3.85 3.03
C ASN A 246 12.53 -2.77 2.46
N ALA A 247 13.73 -3.12 2.00
CA ALA A 247 14.65 -2.19 1.35
C ALA A 247 14.07 -1.61 0.04
N LEU A 248 13.43 -2.45 -0.79
CA LEU A 248 12.73 -2.01 -1.99
C LEU A 248 11.62 -0.99 -1.65
N LYS A 249 10.84 -1.28 -0.61
CA LYS A 249 9.78 -0.40 -0.14
C LYS A 249 10.35 0.92 0.40
N GLN A 250 11.41 0.88 1.22
CA GLN A 250 12.07 2.07 1.74
C GLN A 250 12.59 2.97 0.61
N ILE A 251 13.23 2.42 -0.42
CA ILE A 251 13.71 3.20 -1.58
C ILE A 251 12.55 3.92 -2.28
N LYS A 252 11.40 3.25 -2.46
CA LYS A 252 10.18 3.86 -3.03
C LYS A 252 9.63 4.95 -2.10
N ASP A 253 9.47 4.64 -0.83
CA ASP A 253 8.88 5.53 0.16
C ASP A 253 9.73 6.80 0.33
N GLU A 254 11.04 6.69 0.49
CA GLU A 254 11.98 7.82 0.60
C GLU A 254 11.91 8.73 -0.63
N HIS A 255 11.90 8.16 -1.84
CA HIS A 255 11.82 8.93 -3.07
C HIS A 255 10.50 9.70 -3.17
N TYR A 256 9.35 9.02 -2.99
CA TYR A 256 8.05 9.68 -3.09
C TYR A 256 7.78 10.66 -1.95
N GLN A 257 8.31 10.42 -0.76
CA GLN A 257 8.27 11.40 0.34
C GLN A 257 9.05 12.66 -0.03
N ALA A 258 10.25 12.53 -0.56
CA ALA A 258 11.06 13.67 -0.97
C ALA A 258 10.44 14.43 -2.16
N VAL A 259 9.85 13.74 -3.14
CA VAL A 259 9.06 14.37 -4.22
C VAL A 259 7.85 15.12 -3.66
N ARG A 260 7.10 14.51 -2.74
CA ARG A 260 5.93 15.14 -2.09
C ARG A 260 6.34 16.38 -1.30
N ALA A 261 7.47 16.32 -0.58
CA ALA A 261 8.00 17.44 0.17
C ALA A 261 8.44 18.61 -0.73
N ALA A 262 9.09 18.32 -1.86
CA ALA A 262 9.46 19.35 -2.84
C ALA A 262 8.22 19.99 -3.49
N ASN A 263 7.23 19.18 -3.86
CA ASN A 263 5.99 19.66 -4.47
C ASN A 263 5.13 20.48 -3.49
N SER A 264 5.03 20.06 -2.23
CA SER A 264 4.29 20.81 -1.20
C SER A 264 4.98 22.13 -0.90
N TYR A 265 6.31 22.15 -0.85
CA TYR A 265 7.08 23.39 -0.72
C TYR A 265 6.81 24.34 -1.90
N ASP A 266 6.94 23.87 -3.15
CA ASP A 266 6.70 24.68 -4.35
C ASP A 266 5.26 25.22 -4.40
N PHE A 267 4.27 24.40 -4.04
CA PHE A 267 2.87 24.80 -3.96
C PHE A 267 2.67 25.91 -2.92
N ASN A 268 3.20 25.73 -1.71
CA ASN A 268 3.10 26.70 -0.63
C ASN A 268 3.79 28.04 -0.99
N GLN A 269 4.93 28.00 -1.69
CA GLN A 269 5.59 29.23 -2.16
C GLN A 269 4.76 29.95 -3.23
N ARG A 270 4.14 29.21 -4.16
CA ARG A 270 3.23 29.79 -5.16
C ARG A 270 1.99 30.41 -4.52
N GLN A 271 1.41 29.75 -3.52
CA GLN A 271 0.28 30.31 -2.78
C GLN A 271 0.66 31.61 -2.08
N LYS A 272 1.77 31.62 -1.33
CA LYS A 272 2.29 32.84 -0.67
C LYS A 272 2.55 33.97 -1.67
N ALA A 273 3.08 33.66 -2.86
CA ALA A 273 3.30 34.67 -3.90
C ALA A 273 1.97 35.21 -4.46
N ARG A 274 0.98 34.34 -4.73
CA ARG A 274 -0.35 34.75 -5.18
C ARG A 274 -1.08 35.59 -4.13
N GLU A 275 -1.01 35.20 -2.86
CA GLU A 275 -1.60 35.96 -1.75
C GLU A 275 -0.97 37.35 -1.63
N ARG A 276 0.35 37.47 -1.79
CA ARG A 276 1.05 38.78 -1.82
C ARG A 276 0.61 39.62 -3.01
N GLN A 277 0.58 39.06 -4.22
CA GLN A 277 0.13 39.77 -5.41
C GLN A 277 -1.32 40.22 -5.29
N LYS A 278 -2.19 39.35 -4.76
CA LYS A 278 -3.59 39.68 -4.51
C LYS A 278 -3.72 40.81 -3.49
N ALA A 279 -2.98 40.74 -2.38
CA ALA A 279 -2.98 41.79 -1.37
C ALA A 279 -2.40 43.12 -1.89
N GLU A 280 -1.35 43.09 -2.70
CA GLU A 280 -0.79 44.28 -3.36
C GLU A 280 -1.77 44.87 -4.36
N TYR A 281 -2.45 44.04 -5.16
CA TYR A 281 -3.49 44.47 -6.09
C TYR A 281 -4.68 45.08 -5.36
N GLU A 282 -5.19 44.42 -4.30
CA GLU A 282 -6.26 44.94 -3.46
C GLU A 282 -5.87 46.29 -2.81
N LYS A 283 -4.62 46.43 -2.34
CA LYS A 283 -4.11 47.71 -1.83
C LYS A 283 -4.08 48.79 -2.91
N GLN A 284 -3.54 48.50 -4.10
CA GLN A 284 -3.49 49.47 -5.20
C GLN A 284 -4.90 49.88 -5.67
N GLN A 285 -5.83 48.93 -5.73
CA GLN A 285 -7.22 49.24 -6.05
C GLN A 285 -7.83 50.14 -4.97
N ASN A 286 -7.63 49.83 -3.69
CA ASN A 286 -8.10 50.67 -2.59
C ASN A 286 -7.46 52.07 -2.58
N GLU A 287 -6.18 52.19 -2.93
CA GLU A 287 -5.50 53.48 -3.08
C GLU A 287 -6.06 54.28 -4.26
N ARG A 288 -6.23 53.67 -5.44
CA ARG A 288 -6.85 54.33 -6.61
C ARG A 288 -8.29 54.78 -6.35
N LYS A 289 -9.05 54.00 -5.59
CA LYS A 289 -10.41 54.36 -5.16
C LYS A 289 -10.38 55.58 -4.25
N LYS A 290 -9.53 55.56 -3.23
CA LYS A 290 -9.33 56.71 -2.33
C LYS A 290 -8.89 57.95 -3.09
N GLU A 291 -7.97 57.83 -4.04
CA GLU A 291 -7.52 58.93 -4.89
C GLU A 291 -8.65 59.48 -5.77
N ARG A 292 -9.46 58.61 -6.39
CA ARG A 292 -10.63 59.03 -7.18
C ARG A 292 -11.66 59.77 -6.31
N ALA A 293 -11.97 59.22 -5.14
CA ALA A 293 -12.88 59.85 -4.18
C ALA A 293 -12.36 61.21 -3.70
N GLN A 294 -11.06 61.30 -3.39
CA GLN A 294 -10.40 62.56 -3.01
C GLN A 294 -10.45 63.57 -4.15
N LYS A 295 -10.16 63.15 -5.38
CA LYS A 295 -10.22 64.03 -6.55
C LYS A 295 -11.64 64.56 -6.81
N MET A 296 -12.66 63.72 -6.69
CA MET A 296 -14.07 64.16 -6.82
C MET A 296 -14.45 65.17 -5.74
N LEU A 297 -13.95 64.99 -4.52
CA LEU A 297 -14.18 65.95 -3.43
C LEU A 297 -13.41 67.26 -3.64
N GLU A 298 -12.17 67.19 -4.12
CA GLU A 298 -11.34 68.36 -4.43
C GLU A 298 -11.94 69.18 -5.57
N GLU A 299 -12.31 68.56 -6.69
CA GLU A 299 -12.97 69.21 -7.83
C GLU A 299 -14.31 69.84 -7.45
N ALA A 300 -15.06 69.21 -6.54
CA ALA A 300 -16.30 69.79 -6.02
C ALA A 300 -16.08 70.93 -5.00
N SER A 301 -14.89 70.99 -4.40
CA SER A 301 -14.49 72.05 -3.45
C SER A 301 -13.99 73.31 -4.16
N ASP A 302 -13.71 73.24 -5.46
CA ASP A 302 -13.43 74.43 -6.27
C ASP A 302 -14.66 75.38 -6.26
N PRO A 303 -14.46 76.68 -6.00
CA PRO A 303 -15.57 77.63 -5.97
C PRO A 303 -16.40 77.59 -7.27
N ALA A 304 -17.72 77.53 -7.12
CA ALA A 304 -18.64 77.53 -8.24
C ALA A 304 -18.52 78.82 -9.07
N TYR A 305 -18.80 78.72 -10.37
CA TYR A 305 -18.77 79.83 -11.32
C TYR A 305 -17.39 80.50 -11.49
N LEU A 306 -16.27 79.86 -11.12
CA LEU A 306 -14.93 80.48 -11.22
C LEU A 306 -14.58 80.90 -12.64
N ASP A 307 -14.84 80.06 -13.63
CA ASP A 307 -14.53 80.36 -15.03
C ASP A 307 -15.51 81.39 -15.59
N GLU A 308 -16.78 81.33 -15.21
CA GLU A 308 -17.79 82.33 -15.57
C GLU A 308 -17.47 83.72 -14.98
N ILE A 309 -17.01 83.78 -13.72
CA ILE A 309 -16.56 85.01 -13.07
C ILE A 309 -15.31 85.56 -13.77
N ARG A 310 -14.32 84.70 -14.11
CA ARG A 310 -13.12 85.12 -14.84
C ARG A 310 -13.44 85.64 -16.24
N ASN A 311 -14.33 84.96 -16.96
CA ASN A 311 -14.76 85.36 -18.29
C ASN A 311 -15.55 86.68 -18.23
N ALA A 312 -16.46 86.83 -17.26
CA ALA A 312 -17.19 88.08 -17.04
C ALA A 312 -16.26 89.25 -16.67
N GLU A 313 -15.25 89.01 -15.82
CA GLU A 313 -14.23 90.01 -15.48
C GLU A 313 -13.33 90.36 -16.68
N SER A 314 -12.99 89.39 -17.53
CA SER A 314 -12.27 89.61 -18.78
C SER A 314 -13.08 90.44 -19.78
N VAL A 315 -14.37 90.11 -19.95
CA VAL A 315 -15.31 90.85 -20.79
C VAL A 315 -15.52 92.26 -20.26
N LEU A 316 -15.65 92.45 -18.94
CA LEU A 316 -15.76 93.79 -18.34
C LEU A 316 -14.50 94.62 -18.52
N ARG A 317 -13.31 94.03 -18.40
CA ARG A 317 -12.03 94.73 -18.71
C ARG A 317 -11.96 95.17 -20.18
N TYR A 318 -12.59 94.42 -21.08
CA TYR A 318 -12.64 94.74 -22.50
C TYR A 318 -13.70 95.82 -22.82
N LEU A 319 -14.90 95.71 -22.24
CA LEU A 319 -16.01 96.66 -22.46
C LEU A 319 -15.83 97.98 -21.69
N ASP A 320 -15.15 97.94 -20.54
CA ASP A 320 -14.87 99.07 -19.66
C ASP A 320 -13.38 99.03 -19.19
N PRO A 321 -12.48 99.74 -19.88
CA PRO A 321 -11.07 99.79 -19.51
C PRO A 321 -10.79 100.41 -18.13
N THR A 322 -11.78 101.07 -17.52
CA THR A 322 -11.67 101.63 -16.16
C THR A 322 -12.02 100.63 -15.07
N PHE A 323 -12.58 99.47 -15.44
CA PHE A 323 -12.92 98.40 -14.50
C PHE A 323 -11.67 97.69 -13.98
N THR A 324 -11.25 98.06 -12.77
CA THR A 324 -10.21 97.33 -12.03
C THR A 324 -10.85 96.19 -11.26
N THR A 325 -10.53 94.95 -11.60
CA THR A 325 -10.92 93.82 -10.74
C THR A 325 -10.20 93.96 -9.39
N THR A 326 -10.93 93.84 -8.29
CA THR A 326 -10.32 93.66 -6.98
C THR A 326 -9.54 92.35 -7.01
N LYS A 327 -8.22 92.41 -7.13
CA LYS A 327 -7.37 91.22 -7.09
C LYS A 327 -7.54 90.54 -5.72
N ALA A 328 -8.38 89.50 -5.65
CA ALA A 328 -8.16 88.43 -4.70
C ALA A 328 -6.92 87.66 -5.19
N PRO A 329 -5.89 87.43 -4.36
CA PRO A 329 -4.69 86.75 -4.79
C PRO A 329 -5.00 85.27 -4.99
N LEU A 330 -5.42 84.88 -6.20
CA LEU A 330 -5.47 83.48 -6.61
C LEU A 330 -4.07 83.06 -7.07
N GLN A 331 -3.23 82.76 -6.07
CA GLN A 331 -2.15 81.79 -6.07
C GLN A 331 -1.35 82.02 -4.79
N ALA A 332 -1.44 81.09 -3.83
CA ALA A 332 -0.36 80.97 -2.86
C ALA A 332 0.95 80.81 -3.65
N PRO A 333 2.08 81.40 -3.22
CA PRO A 333 3.36 81.22 -3.89
C PRO A 333 3.66 79.71 -3.90
N SER A 334 3.39 79.04 -5.00
CA SER A 334 3.88 77.69 -5.20
C SER A 334 5.38 77.83 -5.19
N GLY A 335 6.06 77.25 -4.20
CA GLY A 335 7.52 77.20 -4.06
C GLY A 335 8.19 76.37 -5.17
N LEU A 336 7.78 76.62 -6.41
CA LEU A 336 8.30 76.13 -7.67
C LEU A 336 9.30 77.14 -8.24
N GLU A 337 10.01 77.87 -7.38
CA GLU A 337 11.31 78.39 -7.76
C GLU A 337 12.24 77.18 -7.96
N ALA A 338 12.77 77.07 -9.17
CA ALA A 338 13.67 76.00 -9.56
C ALA A 338 14.91 76.00 -8.67
N ALA A 339 14.91 75.17 -7.62
CA ALA A 339 16.10 74.87 -6.86
C ALA A 339 17.11 74.23 -7.83
N ALA A 340 18.25 74.89 -8.01
CA ALA A 340 19.37 74.37 -8.78
C ALA A 340 19.66 72.93 -8.36
N GLY A 341 19.56 72.01 -9.33
CA GLY A 341 19.73 70.59 -9.09
C GLY A 341 21.05 70.31 -8.39
N ARG A 342 21.01 69.48 -7.33
CA ARG A 342 22.20 68.91 -6.72
C ARG A 342 23.03 68.23 -7.80
N THR A 343 24.24 68.71 -8.05
CA THR A 343 25.25 67.98 -8.80
C THR A 343 25.55 66.69 -8.03
N VAL A 344 25.28 65.54 -8.64
CA VAL A 344 25.69 64.25 -8.09
C VAL A 344 27.21 64.18 -8.24
N ASP A 345 27.90 64.03 -7.11
CA ASP A 345 29.33 63.76 -7.02
C ASP A 345 29.59 62.33 -7.51
N ASP A 346 30.20 62.20 -8.70
CA ASP A 346 30.46 60.94 -9.40
C ASP A 346 31.70 60.17 -8.85
N SER A 347 32.22 60.57 -7.70
CA SER A 347 33.51 60.08 -7.18
C SER A 347 33.43 58.71 -6.45
N GLY A 348 32.30 58.00 -6.48
CA GLY A 348 32.06 56.82 -5.63
C GLY A 348 31.43 55.57 -6.25
N LEU A 349 31.03 55.54 -7.53
CA LEU A 349 30.34 54.38 -8.11
C LEU A 349 31.31 53.41 -8.83
N LYS A 350 31.53 52.22 -8.25
CA LYS A 350 32.11 51.06 -8.95
C LYS A 350 30.99 50.18 -9.53
N GLY A 351 30.69 50.36 -10.82
CA GLY A 351 29.71 49.58 -11.57
C GLY A 351 29.43 50.19 -12.95
N THR A 352 28.86 49.40 -13.87
CA THR A 352 28.67 49.76 -15.29
C THR A 352 27.80 51.02 -15.46
N ARG A 353 28.39 52.08 -16.04
CA ARG A 353 27.74 53.36 -16.34
C ARG A 353 26.63 53.18 -17.38
N VAL A 354 25.40 53.57 -17.04
CA VAL A 354 24.33 53.74 -18.03
C VAL A 354 24.53 55.12 -18.68
N LEU A 355 25.02 55.13 -19.92
CA LEU A 355 25.19 56.37 -20.68
C LEU A 355 23.85 57.09 -20.89
N LYS A 356 23.92 58.42 -20.91
CA LYS A 356 22.82 59.33 -21.27
C LYS A 356 22.30 58.99 -22.67
N LYS A 357 21.01 59.23 -22.86
CA LYS A 357 20.23 58.83 -24.05
C LYS A 357 20.80 59.33 -25.38
N GLU A 358 21.56 60.42 -25.36
CA GLU A 358 22.22 61.01 -26.54
C GLU A 358 23.37 60.14 -27.09
N ASP A 359 24.09 59.40 -26.25
CA ASP A 359 25.27 58.59 -26.67
C ASP A 359 24.91 57.13 -27.03
N ARG A 360 23.62 56.76 -26.99
CA ARG A 360 23.16 55.37 -27.23
C ARG A 360 22.62 55.15 -28.65
N GLU A 361 22.39 56.20 -29.43
CA GLU A 361 21.65 56.11 -30.69
C GLU A 361 22.54 55.85 -31.94
N GLU A 362 23.88 55.85 -31.81
CA GLU A 362 24.77 55.78 -32.99
C GLU A 362 25.17 54.37 -33.46
N ASP A 363 24.87 53.28 -32.72
CA ASP A 363 25.42 51.94 -33.03
C ASP A 363 24.39 50.81 -33.26
N PHE A 364 23.09 51.10 -33.34
CA PHE A 364 22.05 50.04 -33.47
C PHE A 364 21.08 50.19 -34.65
N MET A 365 21.43 50.93 -35.71
CA MET A 365 20.58 51.04 -36.91
C MET A 365 21.39 51.10 -38.20
N LYS A 366 22.00 49.97 -38.57
CA LYS A 366 22.54 49.76 -39.92
C LYS A 366 21.64 48.79 -40.68
N GLY A 367 20.62 49.34 -41.34
CA GLY A 367 19.63 48.59 -42.12
C GLY A 367 19.00 49.44 -43.24
N THR A 368 19.70 49.50 -44.38
CA THR A 368 19.18 49.61 -45.76
C THR A 368 17.79 50.26 -46.01
N GLY A 369 17.74 51.40 -46.70
CA GLY A 369 16.51 51.82 -47.39
C GLY A 369 16.39 53.29 -47.86
N GLY A 370 16.90 53.58 -49.06
CA GLY A 370 16.28 54.46 -50.09
C GLY A 370 15.61 55.82 -49.76
N LYS A 371 16.31 56.91 -50.13
CA LYS A 371 15.91 57.94 -51.13
C LYS A 371 14.52 58.64 -51.04
N LYS A 372 14.55 59.99 -50.90
CA LYS A 372 14.02 61.03 -51.86
C LYS A 372 13.04 62.09 -51.28
N GLY A 373 13.43 63.38 -51.42
CA GLY A 373 12.58 64.60 -51.53
C GLY A 373 12.41 65.40 -50.22
N LYS A 374 12.92 66.63 -49.99
CA LYS A 374 13.04 67.94 -50.69
C LYS A 374 11.82 68.89 -50.57
N LYS A 375 12.11 70.09 -50.02
CA LYS A 375 11.34 71.37 -49.95
C LYS A 375 10.12 71.34 -49.02
N GLY A 376 9.94 72.21 -48.02
CA GLY A 376 10.41 73.57 -47.80
C GLY A 376 9.34 74.58 -48.25
N ASN A 377 8.68 75.29 -47.31
CA ASN A 377 8.47 76.74 -47.44
C ASN A 377 8.00 77.40 -46.14
N LYS A 378 8.60 78.57 -45.89
CA LYS A 378 8.29 79.59 -44.89
C LYS A 378 7.19 80.48 -45.49
N ARG A 379 6.19 80.90 -44.71
CA ARG A 379 5.45 82.14 -44.96
C ARG A 379 5.14 82.85 -43.65
N ASN A 380 5.95 83.88 -43.37
CA ASN A 380 5.52 85.08 -42.69
C ASN A 380 4.42 85.76 -43.51
N ALA A 381 3.47 86.44 -42.86
CA ALA A 381 3.46 87.91 -42.85
C ALA A 381 2.17 88.43 -42.19
N ALA A 382 2.38 89.30 -41.22
CA ALA A 382 1.42 90.27 -40.74
C ALA A 382 1.13 91.34 -41.80
N ALA A 383 -0.09 91.86 -41.82
CA ALA A 383 -0.48 93.21 -42.24
C ALA A 383 -1.91 93.43 -41.71
N ALA A 384 -2.13 94.21 -40.65
CA ALA A 384 -2.21 95.67 -40.60
C ALA A 384 -3.48 96.24 -41.28
N SER A 385 -4.47 96.53 -40.43
CA SER A 385 -5.32 97.74 -40.33
C SER A 385 -5.72 98.53 -41.58
N THR A 386 -7.02 98.84 -41.70
CA THR A 386 -7.58 100.18 -42.02
C THR A 386 -9.10 100.24 -41.73
N PRO A 387 -9.73 101.42 -41.53
CA PRO A 387 -10.78 101.63 -40.52
C PRO A 387 -12.21 101.94 -41.02
N ALA A 388 -13.13 101.99 -40.04
CA ALA A 388 -14.39 102.76 -39.95
C ALA A 388 -15.59 102.43 -40.87
N SER A 389 -16.54 101.70 -40.29
CA SER A 389 -17.97 102.08 -40.29
C SER A 389 -18.54 101.70 -38.92
N ALA A 390 -19.52 102.45 -38.41
CA ALA A 390 -20.04 102.39 -37.04
C ALA A 390 -20.69 101.02 -36.67
N LYS A 391 -19.84 100.01 -36.49
CA LYS A 391 -20.14 98.66 -35.99
C LYS A 391 -19.08 98.36 -34.94
N TYR A 392 -19.51 98.04 -33.74
CA TYR A 392 -18.60 97.78 -32.64
C TYR A 392 -17.81 96.48 -32.92
N SER A 393 -16.48 96.54 -32.93
CA SER A 393 -15.63 95.39 -33.25
C SER A 393 -15.29 94.61 -31.99
N CYS A 394 -16.09 93.59 -31.68
CA CYS A 394 -15.87 92.68 -30.56
C CYS A 394 -15.00 91.48 -31.00
N PRO A 395 -13.88 91.14 -30.32
CA PRO A 395 -13.09 89.95 -30.63
C PRO A 395 -13.93 88.67 -30.53
N PRO A 396 -13.70 87.65 -31.39
CA PRO A 396 -14.43 86.39 -31.35
C PRO A 396 -14.49 85.74 -29.97
N ALA A 397 -13.40 85.80 -29.20
CA ALA A 397 -13.35 85.28 -27.83
C ALA A 397 -14.30 86.01 -26.86
N VAL A 398 -14.41 87.34 -26.97
CA VAL A 398 -15.32 88.15 -26.14
C VAL A 398 -16.78 87.91 -26.56
N MET A 399 -17.03 87.68 -27.85
CA MET A 399 -18.36 87.28 -28.34
C MET A 399 -18.76 85.89 -27.83
N GLU A 400 -17.84 84.92 -27.82
CA GLU A 400 -18.08 83.59 -27.27
C GLU A 400 -18.36 83.66 -25.76
N ASP A 401 -17.62 84.47 -25.01
CA ASP A 401 -17.84 84.62 -23.57
C ASP A 401 -19.15 85.35 -23.26
N LEU A 402 -19.51 86.40 -24.02
CA LEU A 402 -20.83 87.04 -23.95
C LEU A 402 -21.97 86.06 -24.29
N ALA A 403 -21.79 85.22 -25.31
CA ALA A 403 -22.76 84.19 -25.70
C ALA A 403 -22.89 83.08 -24.64
N LYS A 404 -21.80 82.61 -24.04
CA LYS A 404 -21.82 81.68 -22.89
C LYS A 404 -22.58 82.28 -21.71
N MET A 405 -22.43 83.58 -21.50
CA MET A 405 -23.17 84.33 -20.50
C MET A 405 -24.60 84.66 -20.95
N GLY A 406 -25.06 84.29 -22.15
CA GLY A 406 -26.40 84.60 -22.67
C GLY A 406 -26.70 86.09 -22.76
N ILE A 407 -25.70 86.90 -23.14
CA ILE A 407 -25.81 88.34 -23.38
C ILE A 407 -25.47 88.58 -24.86
N ASP A 408 -26.35 89.27 -25.57
CA ASP A 408 -26.11 89.61 -26.97
C ASP A 408 -24.90 90.55 -27.12
N PRO A 409 -24.02 90.32 -28.11
CA PRO A 409 -22.88 91.18 -28.34
C PRO A 409 -23.33 92.59 -28.74
N PRO A 410 -22.65 93.66 -28.28
CA PRO A 410 -23.00 95.02 -28.64
C PRO A 410 -22.77 95.21 -30.15
N PHE A 411 -23.84 95.50 -30.89
CA PHE A 411 -23.78 95.74 -32.34
C PHE A 411 -23.31 97.17 -32.65
N SER A 412 -23.53 98.12 -31.73
CA SER A 412 -23.10 99.50 -31.84
C SER A 412 -22.40 100.00 -30.56
N ALA A 413 -21.60 101.06 -30.67
CA ALA A 413 -20.93 101.66 -29.52
C ALA A 413 -21.90 102.23 -28.46
N ALA A 414 -23.16 102.49 -28.84
CA ALA A 414 -24.21 102.96 -27.93
C ALA A 414 -24.78 101.84 -27.06
N ASP A 415 -24.63 100.58 -27.47
CA ASP A 415 -25.14 99.41 -26.73
C ASP A 415 -24.15 98.90 -25.68
N VAL A 416 -22.89 99.37 -25.72
CA VAL A 416 -21.82 98.97 -24.81
C VAL A 416 -22.19 99.22 -23.34
N PRO A 417 -22.72 100.38 -22.92
CA PRO A 417 -23.11 100.59 -21.52
C PRO A 417 -24.23 99.64 -21.06
N ALA A 418 -25.20 99.34 -21.94
CA ALA A 418 -26.30 98.43 -21.63
C ALA A 418 -25.81 96.98 -21.49
N VAL A 419 -24.85 96.56 -22.31
CA VAL A 419 -24.19 95.25 -22.19
C VAL A 419 -23.31 95.19 -20.95
N THR A 420 -22.54 96.23 -20.63
CA THR A 420 -21.70 96.31 -19.43
C THR A 420 -22.52 96.16 -18.15
N GLU A 421 -23.68 96.83 -18.04
CA GLU A 421 -24.56 96.68 -16.87
C GLU A 421 -25.17 95.28 -16.77
N LYS A 422 -25.52 94.65 -17.90
CA LYS A 422 -25.96 93.24 -17.93
C LYS A 422 -24.85 92.28 -17.49
N VAL A 423 -23.59 92.52 -17.89
CA VAL A 423 -22.44 91.70 -17.47
C VAL A 423 -22.13 91.91 -15.99
N LYS A 424 -22.20 93.15 -15.48
CA LYS A 424 -22.05 93.44 -14.03
C LYS A 424 -23.15 92.79 -13.20
N ALA A 425 -24.40 92.82 -13.67
CA ALA A 425 -25.53 92.16 -12.99
C ALA A 425 -25.33 90.64 -12.90
N LYS A 426 -24.86 89.99 -13.98
CA LYS A 426 -24.54 88.55 -13.94
C LYS A 426 -23.31 88.25 -13.08
N LEU A 427 -22.28 89.10 -13.11
CA LEU A 427 -21.13 88.98 -12.22
C LEU A 427 -21.52 89.06 -10.74
N ALA A 428 -22.40 89.98 -10.37
CA ALA A 428 -22.92 90.10 -9.01
C ALA A 428 -23.73 88.86 -8.61
N HIS A 429 -24.60 88.39 -9.50
CA HIS A 429 -25.39 87.17 -9.28
C HIS A 429 -24.49 85.94 -9.06
N TRP A 430 -23.47 85.74 -9.90
CA TRP A 430 -22.53 84.63 -9.73
C TRP A 430 -21.70 84.75 -8.45
N LYS A 431 -21.28 85.95 -8.05
CA LYS A 431 -20.53 86.14 -6.79
C LYS A 431 -21.39 85.90 -5.55
N GLU A 432 -22.66 86.27 -5.58
CA GLU A 432 -23.60 86.03 -4.47
C GLU A 432 -24.01 84.54 -4.39
N ASP A 433 -24.30 83.90 -5.53
CA ASP A 433 -24.71 82.49 -5.58
C ASP A 433 -23.53 81.51 -5.46
N GLN A 434 -22.29 81.96 -5.68
CA GLN A 434 -21.08 81.12 -5.63
C GLN A 434 -20.99 80.32 -4.34
N ALA A 435 -21.20 80.93 -3.17
CA ALA A 435 -21.10 80.22 -1.89
C ALA A 435 -22.20 79.15 -1.71
N ALA A 436 -23.42 79.42 -2.16
CA ALA A 436 -24.54 78.48 -2.08
C ALA A 436 -24.38 77.32 -3.07
N GLN A 437 -23.96 77.62 -4.30
CA GLN A 437 -23.76 76.62 -5.33
C GLN A 437 -22.52 75.74 -5.05
N THR A 438 -21.44 76.29 -4.49
CA THR A 438 -20.27 75.50 -4.05
C THR A 438 -20.66 74.49 -2.99
N LYS A 439 -21.45 74.89 -1.98
CA LYS A 439 -21.97 73.95 -0.96
C LYS A 439 -22.83 72.85 -1.56
N ARG A 440 -23.71 73.17 -2.51
CA ARG A 440 -24.52 72.18 -3.23
C ARG A 440 -23.68 71.22 -4.07
N ASN A 441 -22.59 71.70 -4.67
CA ASN A 441 -21.66 70.87 -5.44
C ASN A 441 -20.88 69.92 -4.52
N ILE A 442 -20.38 70.42 -3.38
CA ILE A 442 -19.72 69.59 -2.35
C ILE A 442 -20.68 68.51 -1.81
N GLU A 443 -21.92 68.87 -1.45
CA GLU A 443 -22.91 67.91 -0.96
C GLU A 443 -23.27 66.85 -2.02
N LYS A 444 -23.36 67.23 -3.29
CA LYS A 444 -23.58 66.27 -4.39
C LYS A 444 -22.39 65.35 -4.59
N ALA A 445 -21.16 65.86 -4.53
CA ALA A 445 -19.95 65.06 -4.65
C ALA A 445 -19.75 64.13 -3.45
N GLN A 446 -20.07 64.57 -2.24
CA GLN A 446 -20.07 63.71 -1.05
C GLN A 446 -21.07 62.57 -1.18
N LYS A 447 -22.30 62.85 -1.63
CA LYS A 447 -23.31 61.81 -1.89
C LYS A 447 -22.89 60.84 -3.00
N GLU A 448 -22.21 61.34 -4.03
CA GLU A 448 -21.72 60.51 -5.13
C GLU A 448 -20.54 59.63 -4.70
N VAL A 449 -19.62 60.15 -3.87
CA VAL A 449 -18.55 59.36 -3.25
C VAL A 449 -19.14 58.28 -2.33
N GLU A 450 -20.15 58.62 -1.52
CA GLU A 450 -20.85 57.66 -0.66
C GLU A 450 -21.59 56.59 -1.49
N ARG A 451 -22.22 56.96 -2.61
CA ARG A 451 -22.84 56.02 -3.55
C ARG A 451 -21.81 55.08 -4.18
N LEU A 452 -20.67 55.61 -4.63
CA LEU A 452 -19.58 54.82 -5.21
C LEU A 452 -18.95 53.87 -4.20
N ASP A 453 -18.80 54.32 -2.94
CA ASP A 453 -18.32 53.47 -1.85
C ASP A 453 -19.36 52.38 -1.48
N ALA A 454 -20.67 52.69 -1.51
CA ALA A 454 -21.76 51.77 -1.17
C ALA A 454 -22.10 50.73 -2.26
N GLU A 455 -22.01 51.12 -3.54
CA GLU A 455 -22.14 50.19 -4.67
C GLU A 455 -20.99 49.18 -4.72
N GLU A 456 -19.81 49.59 -4.26
CA GLU A 456 -18.62 48.76 -4.29
C GLU A 456 -18.40 47.93 -3.01
N SER A 457 -19.00 48.33 -1.88
CA SER A 457 -19.09 47.49 -0.66
C SER A 457 -20.14 46.37 -0.75
N GLY A 458 -20.80 46.20 -1.91
CA GLY A 458 -21.71 45.09 -2.16
C GLY A 458 -23.07 45.20 -1.47
N THR A 459 -23.46 46.40 -1.06
CA THR A 459 -24.75 46.67 -0.39
C THR A 459 -25.74 47.41 -1.28
N ALA A 460 -25.72 47.15 -2.58
CA ALA A 460 -26.72 47.65 -3.52
C ALA A 460 -27.27 46.52 -4.40
N THR A 461 -28.39 45.93 -3.97
CA THR A 461 -29.33 45.25 -4.85
C THR A 461 -30.11 46.31 -5.63
N PRO A 462 -30.29 46.14 -6.94
CA PRO A 462 -31.62 46.39 -7.50
C PRO A 462 -32.11 45.20 -8.33
N ALA A 463 -33.40 44.92 -8.12
CA ALA A 463 -34.21 43.99 -8.86
C ALA A 463 -34.41 44.43 -10.32
N SER A 464 -34.47 43.45 -11.21
CA SER A 464 -35.04 43.54 -12.55
C SER A 464 -35.35 42.12 -13.03
N GLU A 465 -36.58 41.68 -12.78
CA GLU A 465 -37.16 40.46 -13.31
C GLU A 465 -37.23 40.49 -14.84
N ILE A 466 -36.88 39.38 -15.49
CA ILE A 466 -37.31 39.04 -16.85
C ILE A 466 -37.78 37.58 -16.82
N PRO A 467 -39.00 37.25 -17.32
CA PRO A 467 -39.45 35.86 -17.37
C PRO A 467 -39.15 35.17 -18.71
N ALA A 468 -38.98 33.84 -18.60
CA ALA A 468 -39.13 32.78 -19.60
C ALA A 468 -38.03 32.57 -20.67
N THR A 469 -37.49 31.34 -20.75
CA THR A 469 -38.03 30.27 -21.64
C THR A 469 -37.26 28.94 -21.50
N ASN A 470 -38.00 27.84 -21.63
CA ASN A 470 -37.54 26.44 -21.68
C ASN A 470 -36.66 26.16 -22.92
N GLY A 471 -35.65 25.29 -22.75
CA GLY A 471 -34.90 24.66 -23.84
C GLY A 471 -34.25 23.36 -23.37
N HIS A 472 -34.84 22.24 -23.77
CA HIS A 472 -34.43 20.86 -23.50
C HIS A 472 -33.05 20.54 -24.12
N GLY A 473 -32.17 19.84 -23.39
CA GLY A 473 -30.89 19.38 -23.93
C GLY A 473 -30.17 18.41 -23.00
N HIS A 474 -30.25 17.12 -23.36
CA HIS A 474 -29.53 15.97 -22.81
C HIS A 474 -28.05 16.23 -22.45
N GLY A 475 -27.56 15.63 -21.37
CA GLY A 475 -26.12 15.43 -21.18
C GLY A 475 -25.66 15.19 -19.75
N GLU A 476 -25.53 13.90 -19.40
CA GLU A 476 -24.49 13.33 -18.53
C GLU A 476 -24.47 13.73 -17.04
N THR A 477 -24.81 12.72 -16.23
CA THR A 477 -24.60 12.66 -14.78
C THR A 477 -23.10 12.72 -14.44
N LYS A 478 -22.66 13.85 -13.88
CA LYS A 478 -21.40 13.96 -13.14
C LYS A 478 -21.70 14.27 -11.68
N ALA A 479 -21.91 13.24 -10.87
CA ALA A 479 -21.93 13.35 -9.43
C ALA A 479 -20.47 13.38 -8.91
N THR A 480 -19.96 14.58 -8.64
CA THR A 480 -18.84 14.78 -7.72
C THR A 480 -19.42 15.21 -6.38
N ALA A 481 -19.48 14.31 -5.41
CA ALA A 481 -19.66 14.66 -4.00
C ALA A 481 -18.38 14.28 -3.26
N GLY A 482 -17.73 15.27 -2.67
CA GLY A 482 -16.67 15.08 -1.69
C GLY A 482 -17.26 15.03 -0.27
N ALA A 483 -16.78 14.05 0.50
CA ALA A 483 -16.64 13.94 1.95
C ALA A 483 -17.58 14.76 2.87
N ASP A 484 -18.44 14.08 3.62
CA ASP A 484 -18.20 13.67 5.03
C ASP A 484 -19.45 12.93 5.58
N GLU A 485 -19.22 12.13 6.62
CA GLU A 485 -20.21 11.43 7.47
C GLU A 485 -20.80 10.10 6.96
N GLY A 486 -20.60 9.05 7.76
CA GLY A 486 -20.80 7.66 7.40
C GLY A 486 -22.21 7.10 7.59
N GLY A 487 -22.48 6.04 6.82
CA GLY A 487 -23.32 4.93 7.25
C GLY A 487 -24.69 4.82 6.60
N SER A 488 -24.83 3.90 5.64
CA SER A 488 -25.80 2.81 5.79
C SER A 488 -25.39 1.61 4.93
N VAL A 489 -25.07 0.49 5.59
CA VAL A 489 -24.88 -0.82 4.96
C VAL A 489 -26.20 -1.34 4.36
N ALA A 490 -27.33 -0.67 4.66
CA ALA A 490 -28.65 -1.00 4.14
C ALA A 490 -28.77 -0.73 2.63
N ASN A 491 -28.20 0.36 2.13
CA ASN A 491 -28.32 0.73 0.71
C ASN A 491 -27.50 -0.21 -0.20
N GLU A 492 -26.34 -0.70 0.25
CA GLU A 492 -25.56 -1.68 -0.52
C GLU A 492 -26.25 -3.06 -0.53
N VAL A 493 -26.89 -3.45 0.57
CA VAL A 493 -27.64 -4.73 0.65
C VAL A 493 -28.92 -4.67 -0.18
N GLU A 494 -29.58 -3.51 -0.29
CA GLU A 494 -30.73 -3.34 -1.21
C GLU A 494 -30.29 -3.39 -2.68
N LEU A 495 -29.19 -2.74 -3.04
CA LEU A 495 -28.67 -2.77 -4.41
C LEU A 495 -28.23 -4.19 -4.84
N ILE A 496 -27.64 -4.96 -3.92
CA ILE A 496 -27.27 -6.36 -4.16
C ILE A 496 -28.52 -7.24 -4.27
N LYS A 497 -29.54 -7.02 -3.44
CA LYS A 497 -30.81 -7.77 -3.51
C LYS A 497 -31.63 -7.46 -4.77
N GLU A 498 -31.58 -6.23 -5.27
CA GLU A 498 -32.19 -5.88 -6.57
C GLU A 498 -31.42 -6.52 -7.72
N GLY A 499 -30.08 -6.50 -7.69
CA GLY A 499 -29.24 -7.20 -8.67
C GLY A 499 -29.45 -8.72 -8.68
N GLU A 500 -29.64 -9.36 -7.52
CA GLU A 500 -29.96 -10.79 -7.44
C GLU A 500 -31.37 -11.12 -7.94
N LYS A 501 -32.33 -10.20 -7.81
CA LYS A 501 -33.69 -10.38 -8.36
C LYS A 501 -33.73 -10.26 -9.87
N ASP A 502 -32.99 -9.31 -10.44
CA ASP A 502 -32.90 -9.17 -11.90
C ASP A 502 -32.17 -10.36 -12.53
N ALA A 503 -31.07 -10.84 -11.91
CA ALA A 503 -30.38 -12.05 -12.37
C ALA A 503 -31.23 -13.33 -12.25
N ALA A 504 -32.07 -13.44 -11.21
CA ALA A 504 -32.99 -14.56 -11.04
C ALA A 504 -34.17 -14.50 -12.04
N ALA A 505 -34.62 -13.30 -12.42
CA ALA A 505 -35.64 -13.11 -13.43
C ALA A 505 -35.13 -13.57 -14.82
N ASP A 506 -33.92 -13.19 -15.19
CA ASP A 506 -33.29 -13.60 -16.47
C ASP A 506 -33.05 -15.11 -16.54
N LEU A 507 -32.61 -15.75 -15.45
CA LEU A 507 -32.46 -17.21 -15.38
C LEU A 507 -33.79 -17.96 -15.46
N SER A 508 -34.88 -17.38 -14.94
CA SER A 508 -36.22 -17.96 -15.03
C SER A 508 -36.89 -17.77 -16.41
N GLY A 509 -36.48 -16.74 -17.14
CA GLY A 509 -36.86 -16.52 -18.54
C GLY A 509 -36.17 -17.52 -19.47
N ALA A 510 -34.86 -17.69 -19.31
CA ALA A 510 -34.08 -18.65 -20.11
C ALA A 510 -34.54 -20.11 -19.92
N ALA A 511 -34.92 -20.50 -18.70
CA ALA A 511 -35.43 -21.85 -18.43
C ALA A 511 -36.84 -22.14 -19.01
N LYS A 512 -37.61 -21.09 -19.37
CA LYS A 512 -38.91 -21.26 -20.03
C LYS A 512 -38.77 -21.35 -21.55
N GLU A 513 -37.80 -20.65 -22.13
CA GLU A 513 -37.52 -20.74 -23.57
C GLU A 513 -36.93 -22.12 -23.94
N ASP A 514 -36.07 -22.71 -23.10
CA ASP A 514 -35.54 -24.07 -23.32
C ASP A 514 -36.60 -25.18 -23.13
N ALA A 515 -37.74 -24.89 -22.49
CA ALA A 515 -38.82 -25.85 -22.27
C ALA A 515 -39.91 -25.82 -23.37
N GLU A 516 -39.94 -24.79 -24.21
CA GLU A 516 -40.86 -24.68 -25.36
C GLU A 516 -40.25 -25.21 -26.67
N GLU A 517 -38.95 -25.52 -26.69
CA GLU A 517 -38.22 -25.99 -27.89
C GLU A 517 -37.83 -27.49 -27.87
N SER A 518 -38.39 -28.28 -26.94
CA SER A 518 -38.21 -29.76 -26.86
C SER A 518 -39.47 -30.56 -27.14
#